data_AF-A0A926KKS7-F1
#
_entry.id   AF-A0A926KKS7-F1
#
_cell.length_a   1.000
_cell.length_b   1.000
_cell.length_c   1.000
_cell.angle_alpha   90.00
_cell.angle_beta   90.00
_cell.angle_gamma   90.00
#
_symmetry.space_group_name_H-M   'P 1'
#
loop_
_entity.id
_entity.type
_entity.pdbx_description
1 polymer ?
#
loop_
_entity_poly.entity_id
_entity_poly.type
_entity_poly.pdbx_seq_one_letter_code
_entity_poly.pdbx_strand_id
1 'polypeptide(L)'
;MRRKHLSVSLALLLFILLLPVTALAADTASYSLTISNDKPEGGQEVQVTVKGHNLKDLYAYEVNFVYDAGRLRFKQAKSEIPGFTVPALVKEDRIQFAGTKIGDDPGVNGDATLCIITFEAIGKGKAKVELTDVKLVNSQLASTTQKAGMQIATDIQNGKLVAFRDIAGHWAREAIEKAVKLGFVNGYEDDTFRPQGLITRAEFTVMLARALQLPDNGDKKQSFADLERIPEWARSSISAAMAAGIVDGYDDNTFRSDNRITRAEMTAMVARAVKLNVDTAAVSTFADADHIPDWAYPIVTAAHKAGLIQGRDGNLFVPADHATRAEAVTLILSVMTYKK
;
A
#
# COMPACT_ATOMS: atom_id res chain seq x y z
N MET A 1 -81.52 -4.11 -14.17
CA MET A 1 -80.13 -3.73 -14.50
C MET A 1 -79.20 -4.21 -13.39
N ARG A 2 -78.13 -4.95 -13.78
CA ARG A 2 -76.80 -5.12 -13.16
C ARG A 2 -76.72 -5.29 -11.61
N ARG A 3 -76.37 -6.47 -11.07
CA ARG A 3 -75.06 -7.19 -11.01
C ARG A 3 -74.16 -6.81 -9.81
N LYS A 4 -73.68 -7.88 -9.13
CA LYS A 4 -72.41 -8.08 -8.35
C LYS A 4 -72.54 -8.01 -6.81
N HIS A 5 -72.47 -9.15 -6.10
CA HIS A 5 -71.31 -10.00 -5.73
C HIS A 5 -70.40 -9.31 -4.69
N LEU A 6 -70.42 -9.77 -3.44
CA LEU A 6 -69.56 -10.82 -2.84
C LEU A 6 -68.20 -10.25 -2.42
N SER A 7 -67.89 -10.30 -1.12
CA SER A 7 -66.55 -10.60 -0.57
C SER A 7 -66.58 -10.65 0.97
N VAL A 8 -66.70 -11.88 1.47
CA VAL A 8 -66.14 -12.32 2.76
C VAL A 8 -64.62 -12.45 2.57
N SER A 9 -63.81 -11.91 3.48
CA SER A 9 -62.40 -12.30 3.68
C SER A 9 -61.96 -11.80 5.06
N LEU A 10 -61.85 -12.71 6.03
CA LEU A 10 -60.60 -13.39 6.39
C LEU A 10 -59.60 -12.44 7.09
N ALA A 11 -59.91 -12.08 8.34
CA ALA A 11 -58.97 -11.47 9.28
C ALA A 11 -58.60 -12.48 10.38
N LEU A 12 -58.27 -13.71 9.97
CA LEU A 12 -57.81 -14.78 10.85
C LEU A 12 -56.68 -15.53 10.14
N LEU A 13 -55.49 -14.95 10.12
CA LEU A 13 -54.22 -15.68 10.00
C LEU A 13 -53.06 -14.71 10.31
N LEU A 14 -52.04 -15.22 10.99
CA LEU A 14 -50.82 -14.55 11.47
C LEU A 14 -50.94 -13.72 12.77
N PHE A 15 -51.31 -14.42 13.84
CA PHE A 15 -50.77 -14.11 15.17
C PHE A 15 -50.02 -15.35 15.67
N ILE A 16 -48.93 -15.71 14.97
CA ILE A 16 -48.03 -16.80 15.37
C ILE A 16 -46.59 -16.28 15.21
N LEU A 17 -45.93 -16.13 16.36
CA LEU A 17 -44.49 -16.12 16.59
C LEU A 17 -43.68 -14.90 16.10
N LEU A 18 -43.81 -13.77 16.82
CA LEU A 18 -42.68 -12.88 17.07
C LEU A 18 -41.95 -13.34 18.34
N LEU A 19 -41.35 -14.54 18.29
CA LEU A 19 -40.23 -14.79 19.19
C LEU A 19 -39.03 -14.04 18.63
N PRO A 20 -38.28 -13.27 19.43
CA PRO A 20 -37.02 -12.72 18.96
C PRO A 20 -36.16 -13.91 18.53
N VAL A 21 -35.83 -13.98 17.24
CA VAL A 21 -34.75 -14.84 16.79
C VAL A 21 -33.50 -14.24 17.45
N THR A 22 -33.08 -14.84 18.56
CA THR A 22 -31.70 -14.69 18.99
C THR A 22 -30.87 -15.25 17.84
N ALA A 23 -30.34 -14.36 17.00
CA ALA A 23 -29.26 -14.72 16.12
C ALA A 23 -28.12 -15.18 17.04
N LEU A 24 -27.99 -16.49 17.20
CA LEU A 24 -26.75 -17.08 17.71
C LEU A 24 -25.69 -16.59 16.73
N ALA A 25 -24.87 -15.62 17.14
CA ALA A 25 -23.65 -15.30 16.43
C ALA A 25 -22.90 -16.63 16.35
N ALA A 26 -22.83 -17.21 15.15
CA ALA A 26 -22.08 -18.42 14.94
C ALA A 26 -20.66 -18.18 15.47
N ASP A 27 -20.07 -19.18 16.16
CA ASP A 27 -18.66 -19.20 16.57
C ASP A 27 -17.77 -19.13 15.32
N THR A 28 -17.66 -17.93 14.75
CA THR A 28 -16.78 -17.60 13.65
C THR A 28 -15.42 -17.25 14.23
N ALA A 29 -14.37 -17.62 13.51
CA ALA A 29 -13.03 -17.21 13.89
C ALA A 29 -12.98 -15.69 14.10
N SER A 30 -12.29 -15.27 15.15
CA SER A 30 -11.99 -13.86 15.42
C SER A 30 -10.53 -13.73 15.79
N TYR A 31 -10.03 -12.50 15.84
CA TYR A 31 -8.61 -12.25 15.99
C TYR A 31 -8.35 -11.16 17.02
N SER A 32 -7.16 -11.17 17.61
CA SER A 32 -6.65 -10.07 18.43
C SER A 32 -5.17 -9.81 18.15
N LEU A 33 -4.75 -8.57 18.37
CA LEU A 33 -3.36 -8.13 18.26
C LEU A 33 -2.83 -7.73 19.63
N THR A 34 -1.60 -8.15 19.94
CA THR A 34 -0.84 -7.60 21.06
C THR A 34 0.51 -7.08 20.57
N ILE A 35 1.07 -6.12 21.30
CA ILE A 35 2.36 -5.51 20.99
C ILE A 35 3.29 -5.65 22.19
N SER A 36 4.54 -6.05 21.95
CA SER A 36 5.51 -6.29 23.04
C SER A 36 6.01 -5.00 23.71
N ASN A 37 6.04 -3.90 22.96
CA ASN A 37 6.50 -2.59 23.42
C ASN A 37 5.71 -1.49 22.72
N ASP A 38 4.91 -0.75 23.47
CA ASP A 38 4.10 0.38 22.98
C ASP A 38 4.87 1.71 22.96
N LYS A 39 6.09 1.76 23.52
CA LYS A 39 6.95 2.95 23.60
C LYS A 39 8.44 2.63 23.39
N PRO A 40 8.83 2.01 22.27
CA PRO A 40 10.21 1.66 21.99
C PRO A 40 11.08 2.90 21.76
N GLU A 41 12.36 2.75 22.04
CA GLU A 41 13.40 3.59 21.46
C GLU A 41 13.84 3.04 20.10
N GLY A 42 14.43 3.90 19.27
CA GLY A 42 14.94 3.54 17.96
C GLY A 42 16.04 2.49 18.05
N GLY A 43 15.93 1.46 17.21
CA GLY A 43 16.76 0.27 17.21
C GLY A 43 16.23 -0.87 18.07
N GLN A 44 15.23 -0.63 18.94
CA GLN A 44 14.60 -1.69 19.70
C GLN A 44 13.61 -2.49 18.86
N GLU A 45 13.43 -3.76 19.23
CA GLU A 45 12.45 -4.63 18.58
C GLU A 45 11.04 -4.41 19.14
N VAL A 46 10.06 -4.52 18.24
CA VAL A 46 8.63 -4.48 18.51
C VAL A 46 8.02 -5.72 17.89
N GLN A 47 7.40 -6.57 18.70
CA GLN A 47 6.72 -7.77 18.23
C GLN A 47 5.22 -7.54 18.23
N VAL A 48 4.58 -7.81 17.09
CA VAL A 48 3.12 -7.87 16.95
C VAL A 48 2.71 -9.33 16.89
N THR A 49 1.91 -9.76 17.86
CA THR A 49 1.41 -11.13 17.92
C THR A 49 -0.02 -11.17 17.41
N VAL A 50 -0.32 -12.12 16.52
CA VAL A 50 -1.68 -12.40 16.05
C VAL A 50 -2.20 -13.63 16.76
N LYS A 51 -3.26 -13.44 17.55
CA LYS A 51 -4.00 -14.56 18.15
C LYS A 51 -5.31 -14.78 17.40
N GLY A 52 -5.58 -16.02 17.01
CA GLY A 52 -6.86 -16.47 16.50
C GLY A 52 -7.68 -17.09 17.61
N HIS A 53 -8.99 -16.86 17.57
CA HIS A 53 -9.97 -17.35 18.52
C HIS A 53 -11.07 -18.12 17.78
N ASN A 54 -11.67 -19.11 18.45
CA ASN A 54 -12.74 -19.95 17.87
C ASN A 54 -12.36 -20.57 16.51
N LEU A 55 -11.09 -20.93 16.35
CA LEU A 55 -10.59 -21.61 15.16
C LEU A 55 -11.23 -23.00 15.05
N LYS A 56 -11.53 -23.43 13.83
CA LYS A 56 -12.14 -24.73 13.55
C LYS A 56 -11.32 -25.43 12.49
N ASP A 57 -10.74 -26.55 12.86
CA ASP A 57 -9.91 -27.39 11.99
C ASP A 57 -8.85 -26.59 11.20
N LEU A 58 -8.19 -25.60 11.83
CA LEU A 58 -7.20 -24.78 11.15
C LEU A 58 -5.97 -25.62 10.78
N TYR A 59 -5.72 -25.74 9.49
CA TYR A 59 -4.60 -26.50 8.95
C TYR A 59 -3.53 -25.59 8.33
N ALA A 60 -3.93 -24.53 7.64
CA ALA A 60 -3.02 -23.49 7.18
C ALA A 60 -3.65 -22.09 7.30
N TYR A 61 -2.82 -21.06 7.37
CA TYR A 61 -3.26 -19.68 7.39
C TYR A 61 -2.33 -18.80 6.56
N GLU A 62 -2.89 -17.69 6.10
CA GLU A 62 -2.15 -16.56 5.54
C GLU A 62 -2.64 -15.29 6.24
N VAL A 63 -1.71 -14.47 6.69
CA VAL A 63 -1.96 -13.16 7.30
C VAL A 63 -1.34 -12.07 6.43
N ASN A 64 -2.10 -10.99 6.24
CA ASN A 64 -1.68 -9.83 5.47
C ASN A 64 -1.67 -8.60 6.38
N PHE A 65 -0.57 -7.85 6.34
CA PHE A 65 -0.40 -6.64 7.11
C PHE A 65 -0.08 -5.42 6.25
N VAL A 66 -0.52 -4.27 6.73
CA VAL A 66 0.02 -2.96 6.35
C VAL A 66 0.67 -2.36 7.60
N TYR A 67 1.87 -1.82 7.51
CA TYR A 67 2.59 -1.25 8.65
C TYR A 67 3.24 0.08 8.29
N ASP A 68 3.51 0.93 9.28
CA ASP A 68 4.23 2.19 9.07
C ASP A 68 5.71 1.91 8.83
N ALA A 69 6.05 1.62 7.57
CA ALA A 69 7.40 1.24 7.19
C ALA A 69 8.43 2.40 7.31
N GLY A 70 7.96 3.65 7.42
CA GLY A 70 8.82 4.81 7.72
C GLY A 70 9.27 4.85 9.18
N ARG A 71 8.61 4.08 10.04
CA ARG A 71 8.86 4.04 11.48
C ARG A 71 9.21 2.66 12.01
N LEU A 72 8.82 1.61 11.31
CA LEU A 72 9.08 0.23 11.65
C LEU A 72 9.78 -0.43 10.46
N ARG A 73 10.76 -1.28 10.72
CA ARG A 73 11.41 -2.12 9.71
C ARG A 73 11.09 -3.57 9.99
N PHE A 74 10.53 -4.28 9.04
CA PHE A 74 10.33 -5.72 9.18
C PHE A 74 11.68 -6.44 9.40
N LYS A 75 11.70 -7.35 10.37
CA LYS A 75 12.87 -8.20 10.67
C LYS A 75 12.57 -9.67 10.39
N GLN A 76 11.42 -10.14 10.87
CA GLN A 76 11.07 -11.56 10.76
C GLN A 76 9.58 -11.78 11.01
N ALA A 77 9.05 -12.86 10.44
CA ALA A 77 7.79 -13.46 10.84
C ALA A 77 8.03 -14.92 11.25
N LYS A 78 7.34 -15.39 12.30
CA LYS A 78 7.36 -16.79 12.74
C LYS A 78 5.95 -17.27 13.02
N SER A 79 5.70 -18.55 12.75
CA SER A 79 4.49 -19.25 13.17
C SER A 79 4.71 -19.88 14.54
N GLU A 80 3.74 -19.76 15.43
CA GLU A 80 3.71 -20.55 16.67
C GLU A 80 2.94 -21.87 16.48
N ILE A 81 2.22 -22.03 15.37
CA ILE A 81 1.64 -23.31 14.95
C ILE A 81 2.78 -24.18 14.37
N PRO A 82 3.02 -25.39 14.91
CA PRO A 82 4.03 -26.31 14.37
C PRO A 82 3.74 -26.69 12.92
N GLY A 83 4.79 -26.68 12.09
CA GLY A 83 4.70 -27.06 10.69
C GLY A 83 5.72 -26.31 9.83
N PHE A 84 5.29 -25.95 8.63
CA PHE A 84 6.11 -25.25 7.64
C PHE A 84 5.62 -23.82 7.43
N THR A 85 6.54 -22.90 7.17
CA THR A 85 6.25 -21.50 6.84
C THR A 85 6.97 -21.10 5.58
N VAL A 86 6.33 -20.26 4.77
CA VAL A 86 7.04 -19.57 3.67
C VAL A 86 7.74 -18.33 4.23
N PRO A 87 8.92 -17.94 3.70
CA PRO A 87 9.49 -16.64 3.98
C PRO A 87 8.46 -15.53 3.74
N ALA A 88 8.40 -14.56 4.65
CA ALA A 88 7.46 -13.46 4.49
C ALA A 88 7.77 -12.68 3.21
N LEU A 89 6.73 -12.37 2.44
CA LEU A 89 6.85 -11.51 1.27
C LEU A 89 6.64 -10.08 1.73
N VAL A 90 7.69 -9.26 1.67
CA VAL A 90 7.65 -7.86 2.06
C VAL A 90 7.75 -6.98 0.82
N LYS A 91 6.77 -6.09 0.67
CA LYS A 91 6.72 -5.10 -0.42
C LYS A 91 6.38 -3.75 0.20
N GLU A 92 7.40 -2.91 0.33
CA GLU A 92 7.32 -1.59 0.96
C GLU A 92 6.74 -1.65 2.39
N ASP A 93 5.47 -1.30 2.54
CA ASP A 93 4.73 -1.22 3.81
C ASP A 93 3.80 -2.43 4.03
N ARG A 94 3.93 -3.48 3.22
CA ARG A 94 3.11 -4.68 3.32
C ARG A 94 3.91 -5.92 3.60
N ILE A 95 3.32 -6.80 4.40
CA ILE A 95 3.86 -8.12 4.75
C ILE A 95 2.77 -9.15 4.48
N GLN A 96 3.10 -10.18 3.71
CA GLN A 96 2.33 -11.40 3.60
C GLN A 96 3.11 -12.54 4.24
N PHE A 97 2.49 -13.26 5.17
CA PHE A 97 3.11 -14.40 5.84
C PHE A 97 2.12 -15.56 5.93
N ALA A 98 2.58 -16.78 5.64
CA ALA A 98 1.75 -17.97 5.68
C ALA A 98 2.44 -19.12 6.41
N GLY A 99 1.63 -19.88 7.14
CA GLY A 99 2.03 -21.08 7.87
C GLY A 99 1.06 -22.22 7.60
N THR A 100 1.58 -23.43 7.54
CA THR A 100 0.81 -24.67 7.35
C THR A 100 1.30 -25.74 8.31
N LYS A 101 0.39 -26.56 8.80
CA LYS A 101 0.74 -27.86 9.37
C LYS A 101 1.32 -28.77 8.29
N ILE A 102 1.97 -29.84 8.73
CA ILE A 102 2.52 -30.89 7.88
C ILE A 102 2.03 -32.26 8.37
N GLY A 103 1.87 -33.21 7.46
CA GLY A 103 1.43 -34.58 7.78
C GLY A 103 -0.05 -34.68 8.14
N ASP A 104 -0.46 -35.83 8.66
CA ASP A 104 -1.88 -36.15 8.94
C ASP A 104 -2.36 -35.63 10.31
N ASP A 105 -1.69 -34.62 10.87
CA ASP A 105 -2.08 -34.02 12.14
C ASP A 105 -3.47 -33.35 12.03
N PRO A 106 -4.33 -33.47 13.05
CA PRO A 106 -5.62 -32.78 13.07
C PRO A 106 -5.43 -31.26 13.08
N GLY A 107 -6.35 -30.53 12.45
CA GLY A 107 -6.34 -29.07 12.46
C GLY A 107 -6.48 -28.49 13.87
N VAL A 108 -5.99 -27.27 14.05
CA VAL A 108 -6.07 -26.54 15.33
C VAL A 108 -7.50 -26.07 15.57
N ASN A 109 -8.00 -26.33 16.77
CA ASN A 109 -9.33 -25.92 17.21
C ASN A 109 -9.23 -25.00 18.45
N GLY A 110 -10.13 -24.03 18.56
CA GLY A 110 -10.16 -23.07 19.67
C GLY A 110 -9.20 -21.90 19.48
N ASP A 111 -8.49 -21.52 20.54
CA ASP A 111 -7.58 -20.38 20.55
C ASP A 111 -6.14 -20.81 20.20
N ALA A 112 -5.48 -20.05 19.32
CA ALA A 112 -4.07 -20.25 19.02
C ALA A 112 -3.37 -18.96 18.63
N THR A 113 -2.10 -18.83 18.98
CA THR A 113 -1.23 -17.82 18.38
C THR A 113 -0.91 -18.27 16.96
N LEU A 114 -1.31 -17.48 15.98
CA LEU A 114 -1.01 -17.79 14.57
C LEU A 114 0.46 -17.48 14.30
N CYS A 115 0.84 -16.21 14.48
CA CYS A 115 2.18 -15.75 14.17
C CYS A 115 2.64 -14.58 15.05
N ILE A 116 3.94 -14.35 15.03
CA ILE A 116 4.61 -13.20 15.62
C ILE A 116 5.39 -12.49 14.50
N ILE A 117 5.08 -11.21 14.27
CA ILE A 117 5.81 -10.34 13.35
C ILE A 117 6.74 -9.46 14.18
N THR A 118 8.04 -9.50 13.90
CA THR A 118 9.06 -8.70 14.57
C THR A 118 9.48 -7.54 13.68
N PHE A 119 9.45 -6.34 14.26
CA PHE A 119 9.92 -5.10 13.66
C PHE A 119 11.08 -4.52 14.47
N GLU A 120 11.95 -3.74 13.81
CA GLU A 120 12.86 -2.80 14.47
C GLU A 120 12.28 -1.40 14.37
N ALA A 121 12.25 -0.65 15.48
CA ALA A 121 11.84 0.75 15.49
C ALA A 121 12.92 1.62 14.80
N ILE A 122 12.58 2.31 13.72
CA ILE A 122 13.52 3.08 12.89
C ILE A 122 13.11 4.55 12.66
N GLY A 123 11.96 4.98 13.15
CA GLY A 123 11.50 6.37 13.06
C GLY A 123 11.08 6.93 14.41
N LYS A 124 10.46 8.11 14.42
CA LYS A 124 9.92 8.73 15.64
C LYS A 124 8.40 8.90 15.54
N GLY A 125 7.71 8.73 16.65
CA GLY A 125 6.28 8.97 16.80
C GLY A 125 5.44 7.72 16.58
N LYS A 126 4.11 7.92 16.52
CA LYS A 126 3.13 6.85 16.40
C LYS A 126 3.28 6.10 15.08
N ALA A 127 3.59 4.82 15.17
CA ALA A 127 3.67 3.87 14.08
C ALA A 127 2.53 2.86 14.20
N LYS A 128 1.77 2.67 13.12
CA LYS A 128 0.60 1.77 13.09
C LYS A 128 0.96 0.46 12.39
N VAL A 129 0.40 -0.64 12.87
CA VAL A 129 0.36 -1.94 12.21
C VAL A 129 -1.09 -2.38 12.10
N GLU A 130 -1.53 -2.76 10.92
CA GLU A 130 -2.87 -3.21 10.61
C GLU A 130 -2.84 -4.62 10.07
N LEU A 131 -3.59 -5.53 10.69
CA LEU A 131 -3.93 -6.82 10.11
C LEU A 131 -5.13 -6.61 9.17
N THR A 132 -4.87 -6.63 7.87
CA THR A 132 -5.90 -6.32 6.87
C THR A 132 -6.84 -7.51 6.67
N ASP A 133 -6.26 -8.69 6.46
CA ASP A 133 -6.98 -9.90 6.09
C ASP A 133 -6.31 -11.14 6.67
N VAL A 134 -7.13 -12.13 7.00
CA VAL A 134 -6.67 -13.47 7.38
C VAL A 134 -7.39 -14.48 6.52
N LYS A 135 -6.64 -15.33 5.83
CA LYS A 135 -7.16 -16.51 5.14
C LYS A 135 -6.88 -17.74 6.00
N LEU A 136 -7.93 -18.49 6.31
CA LEU A 136 -7.83 -19.77 6.99
C LEU A 136 -8.08 -20.88 5.98
N VAL A 137 -7.40 -22.01 6.14
CA VAL A 137 -7.55 -23.22 5.33
C VAL A 137 -7.70 -24.40 6.28
N ASN A 138 -8.72 -25.22 6.08
CA ASN A 138 -8.96 -26.39 6.90
C ASN A 138 -8.25 -27.65 6.37
N SER A 139 -8.35 -28.78 7.09
CA SER A 139 -7.67 -30.02 6.69
C SER A 139 -8.25 -30.64 5.40
N GLN A 140 -9.46 -30.24 4.99
CA GLN A 140 -10.05 -30.58 3.69
C GLN A 140 -9.71 -29.56 2.59
N LEU A 141 -8.76 -28.66 2.83
CA LEU A 141 -8.29 -27.62 1.90
C LEU A 141 -9.36 -26.57 1.52
N ALA A 142 -10.49 -26.53 2.22
CA ALA A 142 -11.45 -25.45 2.09
C ALA A 142 -10.88 -24.18 2.73
N SER A 143 -10.97 -23.06 2.02
CA SER A 143 -10.41 -21.79 2.50
C SER A 143 -11.48 -20.73 2.71
N THR A 144 -11.30 -19.89 3.72
CA THR A 144 -12.16 -18.74 4.00
C THR A 144 -11.27 -17.53 4.31
N THR A 145 -11.51 -16.42 3.61
CA THR A 145 -10.81 -15.16 3.85
C THR A 145 -11.72 -14.20 4.61
N GLN A 146 -11.20 -13.62 5.69
CA GLN A 146 -11.89 -12.64 6.51
C GLN A 146 -11.14 -11.31 6.48
N LYS A 147 -11.85 -10.21 6.24
CA LYS A 147 -11.33 -8.85 6.46
C LYS A 147 -11.24 -8.63 7.98
N ALA A 148 -10.03 -8.52 8.50
CA ALA A 148 -9.80 -8.30 9.92
C ALA A 148 -9.91 -6.80 10.27
N GLY A 149 -9.23 -5.94 9.51
CA GLY A 149 -9.24 -4.47 9.71
C GLY A 149 -8.78 -4.03 11.10
N MET A 150 -8.04 -4.88 11.82
CA MET A 150 -7.60 -4.63 13.19
C MET A 150 -6.30 -3.86 13.20
N GLN A 151 -6.17 -2.90 14.12
CA GLN A 151 -5.03 -2.00 14.17
C GLN A 151 -4.43 -1.98 15.57
N ILE A 152 -3.10 -1.94 15.62
CA ILE A 152 -2.34 -1.67 16.83
C ILE A 152 -1.29 -0.61 16.52
N ALA A 153 -0.83 0.11 17.53
CA ALA A 153 0.17 1.15 17.33
C ALA A 153 1.20 1.14 18.46
N THR A 154 2.39 1.63 18.13
CA THR A 154 3.48 1.90 19.06
C THR A 154 3.94 3.33 18.88
N ASP A 155 4.34 4.01 19.95
CA ASP A 155 4.81 5.40 19.91
C ASP A 155 6.33 5.45 20.16
N ILE A 156 7.10 5.59 19.09
CA ILE A 156 8.56 5.51 19.15
C ILE A 156 9.11 6.82 19.72
N GLN A 157 9.72 6.75 20.91
CA GLN A 157 10.10 7.92 21.69
C GLN A 157 11.27 8.70 21.06
N ASN A 158 12.31 7.96 20.61
CA ASN A 158 13.51 8.50 19.96
C ASN A 158 13.84 7.68 18.72
N GLY A 159 13.72 8.23 17.51
CA GLY A 159 14.00 7.48 16.29
C GLY A 159 15.49 7.23 16.05
N LYS A 160 15.83 6.07 15.49
CA LYS A 160 17.17 5.76 15.00
C LYS A 160 17.23 6.15 13.53
N LEU A 161 18.08 7.12 13.17
CA LEU A 161 18.31 7.47 11.76
C LEU A 161 18.69 6.20 10.97
N VAL A 162 17.89 5.84 9.98
CA VAL A 162 18.19 4.73 9.08
C VAL A 162 19.38 5.12 8.22
N ALA A 163 20.50 4.41 8.38
CA ALA A 163 21.64 4.54 7.51
C ALA A 163 21.57 3.45 6.44
N PHE A 164 21.50 3.85 5.17
CA PHE A 164 21.58 2.92 4.04
C PHE A 164 23.02 2.80 3.56
N ARG A 165 23.47 1.57 3.30
CA ARG A 165 24.87 1.30 2.95
C ARG A 165 25.24 1.76 1.54
N ASP A 166 24.25 1.84 0.66
CA ASP A 166 24.38 2.11 -0.77
C ASP A 166 24.09 3.57 -1.16
N ILE A 167 23.93 4.47 -0.17
CA ILE A 167 23.78 5.92 -0.41
C ILE A 167 25.00 6.73 0.02
N ALA A 168 26.06 6.09 0.50
CA ALA A 168 27.30 6.77 0.88
C ALA A 168 27.95 7.42 -0.35
N GLY A 169 28.13 8.75 -0.32
CA GLY A 169 28.65 9.52 -1.46
C GLY A 169 27.67 9.69 -2.63
N HIS A 170 26.43 9.19 -2.49
CA HIS A 170 25.42 9.30 -3.54
C HIS A 170 24.79 10.70 -3.55
N TRP A 171 24.60 11.31 -4.73
CA TRP A 171 24.07 12.68 -4.88
C TRP A 171 22.70 12.88 -4.23
N ALA A 172 21.84 11.86 -4.24
CA ALA A 172 20.50 11.91 -3.65
C ALA A 172 20.46 11.55 -2.16
N ARG A 173 21.60 11.38 -1.48
CA ARG A 173 21.65 10.90 -0.08
C ARG A 173 20.72 11.70 0.84
N GLU A 174 20.86 13.03 0.85
CA GLU A 174 20.06 13.90 1.73
C GLU A 174 18.57 13.84 1.39
N ALA A 175 18.24 13.77 0.10
CA ALA A 175 16.87 13.61 -0.37
C ALA A 175 16.26 12.27 0.12
N ILE A 176 17.02 11.18 0.02
CA ILE A 176 16.60 9.86 0.48
C ILE A 176 16.39 9.85 2.00
N GLU A 177 17.36 10.33 2.78
CA GLU A 177 17.25 10.41 4.24
C GLU A 177 16.03 11.25 4.67
N LYS A 178 15.79 12.38 3.99
CA LYS A 178 14.62 13.23 4.24
C LYS A 178 13.31 12.52 3.88
N ALA A 179 13.26 11.82 2.76
CA ALA A 179 12.07 11.12 2.30
C ALA A 179 11.67 9.95 3.22
N VAL A 180 12.66 9.21 3.73
CA VAL A 180 12.45 8.18 4.76
C VAL A 180 11.96 8.81 6.06
N LYS A 181 12.57 9.91 6.49
CA LYS A 181 12.11 10.66 7.67
C LYS A 181 10.67 11.17 7.54
N LEU A 182 10.24 11.54 6.33
CA LEU A 182 8.88 11.95 6.02
C LEU A 182 7.92 10.76 5.86
N GLY A 183 8.44 9.52 5.79
CA GLY A 183 7.67 8.29 5.84
C GLY A 183 6.97 7.90 4.53
N PHE A 184 7.33 8.49 3.39
CA PHE A 184 6.70 8.15 2.10
C PHE A 184 7.51 7.15 1.25
N VAL A 185 8.75 6.83 1.67
CA VAL A 185 9.60 5.78 1.11
C VAL A 185 10.36 5.07 2.20
N ASN A 186 10.79 3.85 1.91
CA ASN A 186 11.62 3.02 2.79
C ASN A 186 12.74 2.36 1.98
N GLY A 187 13.76 1.89 2.69
CA GLY A 187 14.72 0.95 2.12
C GLY A 187 14.28 -0.50 2.30
N TYR A 188 15.19 -1.40 1.94
CA TYR A 188 15.00 -2.84 1.94
C TYR A 188 15.58 -3.46 3.23
N GLU A 189 15.23 -4.72 3.47
CA GLU A 189 15.66 -5.48 4.65
C GLU A 189 17.17 -5.68 4.75
N ASP A 190 17.88 -5.56 3.62
CA ASP A 190 19.33 -5.72 3.47
C ASP A 190 20.13 -4.43 3.78
N ASP A 191 19.51 -3.45 4.46
CA ASP A 191 20.08 -2.12 4.73
C ASP A 191 20.40 -1.29 3.47
N THR A 192 19.75 -1.56 2.34
CA THR A 192 19.90 -0.79 1.08
C THR A 192 18.70 0.10 0.79
N PHE A 193 18.90 1.18 0.05
CA PHE A 193 17.81 1.98 -0.53
C PHE A 193 17.57 1.67 -2.01
N ARG A 194 18.59 1.18 -2.71
CA ARG A 194 18.69 0.93 -4.15
C ARG A 194 18.42 2.19 -4.98
N PRO A 195 19.23 3.26 -4.81
CA PRO A 195 18.98 4.55 -5.46
C PRO A 195 18.91 4.47 -6.99
N GLN A 196 19.65 3.54 -7.59
CA GLN A 196 19.72 3.29 -9.04
C GLN A 196 18.62 2.34 -9.55
N GLY A 197 17.86 1.71 -8.64
CA GLY A 197 16.80 0.79 -9.02
C GLY A 197 15.73 1.52 -9.83
N LEU A 198 15.40 0.99 -11.01
CA LEU A 198 14.28 1.49 -11.81
C LEU A 198 12.97 1.15 -11.11
N ILE A 199 12.06 2.12 -11.04
CA ILE A 199 10.76 1.92 -10.37
C ILE A 199 9.62 1.77 -11.38
N THR A 200 8.57 1.07 -10.97
CA THR A 200 7.34 0.96 -11.76
C THR A 200 6.45 2.19 -11.62
N ARG A 201 5.50 2.33 -12.54
CA ARG A 201 4.44 3.35 -12.47
C ARG A 201 3.59 3.20 -11.21
N ALA A 202 3.32 1.96 -10.77
CA ALA A 202 2.61 1.71 -9.52
C ALA A 202 3.43 2.16 -8.29
N GLU A 203 4.71 1.81 -8.21
CA GLU A 203 5.61 2.22 -7.12
C GLU A 203 5.67 3.76 -7.02
N PHE A 204 5.88 4.45 -8.15
CA PHE A 204 5.92 5.91 -8.15
C PHE A 204 4.60 6.55 -7.68
N THR A 205 3.47 6.01 -8.16
CA THR A 205 2.13 6.49 -7.76
C THR A 205 1.91 6.35 -6.26
N VAL A 206 2.32 5.21 -5.69
CA VAL A 206 2.21 4.93 -4.25
C VAL A 206 3.11 5.86 -3.43
N MET A 207 4.36 6.06 -3.85
CA MET A 207 5.26 7.01 -3.21
C MET A 207 4.68 8.43 -3.20
N LEU A 208 4.15 8.89 -4.33
CA LEU A 208 3.55 10.22 -4.47
C LEU A 208 2.26 10.36 -3.64
N ALA A 209 1.39 9.35 -3.66
CA ALA A 209 0.15 9.34 -2.86
C ALA A 209 0.43 9.43 -1.36
N ARG A 210 1.44 8.68 -0.87
CA ARG A 210 1.89 8.74 0.53
C ARG A 210 2.48 10.12 0.88
N ALA A 211 3.35 10.65 0.02
CA ALA A 211 3.98 11.96 0.25
C ALA A 211 2.96 13.10 0.36
N LEU A 212 1.90 13.02 -0.44
CA LEU A 212 0.79 14.00 -0.45
C LEU A 212 -0.30 13.69 0.57
N GLN A 213 -0.18 12.58 1.32
CA GLN A 213 -1.18 12.12 2.29
C GLN A 213 -2.60 12.06 1.68
N LEU A 214 -2.72 11.53 0.47
CA LEU A 214 -4.01 11.42 -0.21
C LEU A 214 -4.96 10.51 0.59
N PRO A 215 -6.27 10.84 0.64
CA PRO A 215 -7.23 10.03 1.38
C PRO A 215 -7.37 8.65 0.75
N ASP A 216 -7.42 7.62 1.61
CA ASP A 216 -7.73 6.27 1.19
C ASP A 216 -9.19 6.19 0.71
N ASN A 217 -9.36 6.00 -0.60
CA ASN A 217 -10.67 5.88 -1.23
C ASN A 217 -11.09 4.40 -1.44
N GLY A 218 -10.29 3.45 -0.93
CA GLY A 218 -10.35 2.04 -1.30
C GLY A 218 -10.22 1.83 -2.80
N ASP A 219 -10.59 0.64 -3.26
CA ASP A 219 -10.46 0.22 -4.67
C ASP A 219 -11.63 0.70 -5.55
N LYS A 220 -12.48 1.58 -5.03
CA LYS A 220 -13.82 1.86 -5.57
C LYS A 220 -13.86 2.68 -6.87
N LYS A 221 -12.71 3.11 -7.41
CA LYS A 221 -12.63 3.99 -8.59
C LYS A 221 -11.81 3.44 -9.76
N GLN A 222 -11.31 2.21 -9.69
CA GLN A 222 -10.48 1.69 -10.77
C GLN A 222 -11.35 0.99 -11.82
N SER A 223 -11.41 1.56 -13.03
CA SER A 223 -12.12 1.01 -14.19
C SER A 223 -11.16 0.67 -15.33
N PHE A 224 -9.92 0.30 -15.01
CA PHE A 224 -8.91 -0.02 -16.02
C PHE A 224 -9.13 -1.41 -16.63
N ALA A 225 -8.87 -1.54 -17.92
CA ALA A 225 -8.93 -2.81 -18.65
C ALA A 225 -7.92 -3.86 -18.12
N ASP A 226 -6.84 -3.41 -17.46
CA ASP A 226 -5.83 -4.26 -16.84
C ASP A 226 -5.94 -4.32 -15.30
N LEU A 227 -7.12 -4.05 -14.73
CA LEU A 227 -7.35 -4.04 -13.27
C LEU A 227 -6.85 -5.32 -12.56
N GLU A 228 -7.04 -6.49 -13.18
CA GLU A 228 -6.59 -7.77 -12.61
C GLU A 228 -5.06 -7.87 -12.51
N ARG A 229 -4.33 -7.14 -13.36
CA ARG A 229 -2.86 -7.07 -13.34
C ARG A 229 -2.36 -6.01 -12.37
N ILE A 230 -3.20 -5.07 -11.95
CA ILE A 230 -2.85 -4.09 -10.94
C ILE A 230 -2.73 -4.80 -9.58
N PRO A 231 -1.55 -4.77 -8.94
CA PRO A 231 -1.37 -5.39 -7.65
C PRO A 231 -2.27 -4.74 -6.60
N GLU A 232 -2.91 -5.56 -5.75
CA GLU A 232 -3.78 -5.12 -4.65
C GLU A 232 -3.15 -4.02 -3.79
N TRP A 233 -1.82 -4.08 -3.59
CA TRP A 233 -1.10 -3.13 -2.76
C TRP A 233 -1.09 -1.71 -3.31
N ALA A 234 -1.20 -1.54 -4.63
CA ALA A 234 -1.17 -0.24 -5.29
C ALA A 234 -2.58 0.34 -5.50
N ARG A 235 -3.63 -0.48 -5.42
CA ARG A 235 -4.98 -0.12 -5.88
C ARG A 235 -5.58 1.09 -5.19
N SER A 236 -5.55 1.11 -3.87
CA SER A 236 -6.02 2.26 -3.08
C SER A 236 -5.23 3.54 -3.41
N SER A 237 -3.90 3.47 -3.51
CA SER A 237 -3.07 4.64 -3.84
C SER A 237 -3.33 5.15 -5.26
N ILE A 238 -3.52 4.25 -6.22
CA ILE A 238 -3.89 4.60 -7.60
C ILE A 238 -5.27 5.24 -7.63
N SER A 239 -6.26 4.65 -6.95
CA SER A 239 -7.62 5.18 -6.81
C SER A 239 -7.62 6.59 -6.19
N ALA A 240 -6.80 6.81 -5.15
CA ALA A 240 -6.61 8.11 -4.52
C ALA A 240 -5.96 9.13 -5.47
N ALA A 241 -4.92 8.73 -6.20
CA ALA A 241 -4.23 9.60 -7.16
C ALA A 241 -5.12 9.96 -8.37
N MET A 242 -5.93 9.02 -8.85
CA MET A 242 -6.97 9.28 -9.87
C MET A 242 -8.02 10.27 -9.35
N ALA A 243 -8.53 10.06 -8.14
CA ALA A 243 -9.50 10.98 -7.54
C ALA A 243 -8.95 12.40 -7.35
N ALA A 244 -7.63 12.51 -7.13
CA ALA A 244 -6.93 13.78 -7.04
C ALA A 244 -6.57 14.41 -8.40
N GLY A 245 -6.84 13.72 -9.52
CA GLY A 245 -6.48 14.16 -10.88
C GLY A 245 -4.96 14.12 -11.16
N ILE A 246 -4.21 13.32 -10.41
CA ILE A 246 -2.75 13.19 -10.53
C ILE A 246 -2.40 12.16 -11.62
N VAL A 247 -3.20 11.09 -11.68
CA VAL A 247 -2.96 9.97 -12.60
C VAL A 247 -4.20 9.68 -13.41
N ASP A 248 -3.98 9.53 -14.70
CA ASP A 248 -4.92 8.95 -15.66
C ASP A 248 -4.34 7.65 -16.22
N GLY A 249 -5.21 6.85 -16.83
CA GLY A 249 -4.79 5.71 -17.64
C GLY A 249 -4.22 6.15 -18.99
N TYR A 250 -3.84 5.17 -19.79
CA TYR A 250 -3.55 5.35 -21.21
C TYR A 250 -4.85 5.32 -22.02
N ASP A 251 -4.77 5.69 -23.31
CA ASP A 251 -5.91 5.77 -24.22
C ASP A 251 -6.66 4.43 -24.41
N ASP A 252 -5.96 3.31 -24.19
CA ASP A 252 -6.53 1.95 -24.20
C ASP A 252 -7.22 1.57 -22.87
N ASN A 253 -7.44 2.55 -21.99
CA ASN A 253 -8.02 2.40 -20.67
C ASN A 253 -7.20 1.46 -19.76
N THR A 254 -5.89 1.38 -19.93
CA THR A 254 -4.99 0.63 -19.02
C THR A 254 -4.23 1.54 -18.05
N PHE A 255 -3.77 0.99 -16.92
CA PHE A 255 -2.86 1.67 -16.00
C PHE A 255 -1.39 1.28 -16.21
N ARG A 256 -1.12 0.02 -16.59
CA ARG A 256 0.21 -0.56 -16.82
C ARG A 256 1.10 -0.50 -15.58
N SER A 257 0.62 -1.07 -14.47
CA SER A 257 1.23 -0.99 -13.13
C SER A 257 2.69 -1.44 -13.07
N ASP A 258 3.06 -2.45 -13.86
CA ASP A 258 4.37 -3.09 -13.81
C ASP A 258 5.39 -2.43 -14.75
N ASN A 259 4.94 -1.53 -15.63
CA ASN A 259 5.82 -0.83 -16.55
C ASN A 259 6.74 0.11 -15.75
N ARG A 260 8.01 0.18 -16.16
CA ARG A 260 8.94 1.19 -15.64
C ARG A 260 8.48 2.57 -16.07
N ILE A 261 8.35 3.46 -15.10
CA ILE A 261 7.84 4.81 -15.37
C ILE A 261 8.90 5.61 -16.14
N THR A 262 8.48 6.30 -17.20
CA THR A 262 9.38 7.20 -17.93
C THR A 262 9.51 8.55 -17.24
N ARG A 263 10.58 9.29 -17.53
CA ARG A 263 10.77 10.65 -17.02
C ARG A 263 9.65 11.60 -17.46
N ALA A 264 9.13 11.44 -18.68
CA ALA A 264 7.98 12.20 -19.16
C ALA A 264 6.71 11.92 -18.34
N GLU A 265 6.39 10.66 -18.09
CA GLU A 265 5.22 10.26 -17.28
C GLU A 265 5.32 10.74 -15.84
N MET A 266 6.50 10.54 -15.23
CA MET A 266 6.79 10.98 -13.87
C MET A 266 6.60 12.50 -13.73
N THR A 267 7.10 13.28 -14.71
CA THR A 267 6.95 14.74 -14.76
C THR A 267 5.49 15.16 -14.90
N ALA A 268 4.72 14.48 -15.75
CA ALA A 268 3.31 14.79 -15.93
C ALA A 268 2.48 14.55 -14.65
N MET A 269 2.75 13.47 -13.93
CA MET A 269 2.08 13.18 -12.67
C MET A 269 2.36 14.27 -11.62
N VAL A 270 3.61 14.71 -11.46
CA VAL A 270 3.94 15.75 -10.47
C VAL A 270 3.47 17.14 -10.87
N ALA A 271 3.45 17.47 -12.16
CA ALA A 271 2.88 18.71 -12.65
C ALA A 271 1.39 18.79 -12.34
N ARG A 272 0.64 17.68 -12.53
CA ARG A 272 -0.76 17.57 -12.11
C ARG A 272 -0.93 17.68 -10.60
N ALA A 273 -0.06 17.02 -9.81
CA ALA A 273 -0.11 17.07 -8.35
C ALA A 273 -0.03 18.49 -7.78
N VAL A 274 0.82 19.35 -8.36
CA VAL A 274 0.91 20.76 -7.94
C VAL A 274 -0.09 21.68 -8.64
N LYS A 275 -0.90 21.14 -9.57
CA LYS A 275 -1.79 21.91 -10.47
C LYS A 275 -1.03 22.98 -11.22
N LEU A 276 0.09 22.58 -11.84
CA LEU A 276 1.00 23.46 -12.53
C LEU A 276 0.28 24.21 -13.66
N ASN A 277 0.54 25.51 -13.77
CA ASN A 277 0.08 26.28 -14.92
C ASN A 277 0.95 25.95 -16.14
N VAL A 278 0.34 25.44 -17.20
CA VAL A 278 1.03 25.00 -18.41
C VAL A 278 0.81 26.01 -19.52
N ASP A 279 1.86 26.72 -19.89
CA ASP A 279 1.89 27.60 -21.05
C ASP A 279 2.26 26.80 -22.30
N THR A 280 1.30 26.57 -23.17
CA THR A 280 1.48 25.77 -24.39
C THR A 280 2.31 26.48 -25.46
N ALA A 281 2.56 27.79 -25.33
CA ALA A 281 3.43 28.54 -26.23
C ALA A 281 4.89 28.58 -25.76
N ALA A 282 5.19 28.08 -24.56
CA ALA A 282 6.54 28.07 -24.03
C ALA A 282 7.43 27.08 -24.79
N VAL A 283 8.67 27.49 -25.04
CA VAL A 283 9.67 26.68 -25.74
C VAL A 283 10.63 26.06 -24.73
N SER A 284 10.83 24.75 -24.84
CA SER A 284 11.79 24.02 -24.01
C SER A 284 13.22 24.46 -24.29
N THR A 285 14.04 24.54 -23.25
CA THR A 285 15.48 24.83 -23.33
C THR A 285 16.35 23.57 -23.30
N PHE A 286 15.76 22.37 -23.20
CA PHE A 286 16.51 21.11 -23.22
C PHE A 286 17.12 20.85 -24.60
N ALA A 287 18.31 20.25 -24.62
CA ALA A 287 19.04 19.95 -25.85
C ALA A 287 18.38 18.84 -26.69
N ASP A 288 17.56 17.99 -26.08
CA ASP A 288 16.76 16.92 -26.69
C ASP A 288 15.26 17.24 -26.69
N ALA A 289 14.91 18.52 -26.80
CA ALA A 289 13.52 18.98 -26.80
C ALA A 289 12.68 18.34 -27.91
N ASP A 290 13.29 17.98 -29.03
CA ASP A 290 12.69 17.29 -30.18
C ASP A 290 12.36 15.80 -29.91
N HIS A 291 12.97 15.20 -28.89
CA HIS A 291 12.62 13.85 -28.43
C HIS A 291 11.45 13.82 -27.44
N ILE A 292 11.01 14.98 -26.93
CA ILE A 292 9.90 15.07 -25.97
C ILE A 292 8.58 14.85 -26.73
N PRO A 293 7.75 13.86 -26.36
CA PRO A 293 6.46 13.65 -26.99
C PRO A 293 5.57 14.89 -26.92
N ASP A 294 4.78 15.17 -27.96
CA ASP A 294 3.91 16.35 -28.06
C ASP A 294 3.03 16.55 -26.82
N TRP A 295 2.46 15.47 -26.28
CA TRP A 295 1.60 15.51 -25.09
C TRP A 295 2.36 15.94 -23.83
N ALA A 296 3.66 15.67 -23.75
CA ALA A 296 4.51 15.97 -22.61
C ALA A 296 5.23 17.30 -22.76
N TYR A 297 5.46 17.77 -23.99
CA TYR A 297 6.28 18.95 -24.30
C TYR A 297 5.93 20.20 -23.47
N PRO A 298 4.67 20.68 -23.45
CA PRO A 298 4.35 21.90 -22.70
C PRO A 298 4.43 21.65 -21.18
N ILE A 299 4.17 20.43 -20.72
CA ILE A 299 4.22 20.05 -19.31
C ILE A 299 5.67 20.03 -18.80
N VAL A 300 6.57 19.39 -19.55
CA VAL A 300 8.00 19.32 -19.25
C VAL A 300 8.61 20.73 -19.24
N THR A 301 8.25 21.54 -20.23
CA THR A 301 8.70 22.94 -20.32
C THR A 301 8.27 23.75 -19.10
N ALA A 302 6.99 23.66 -18.72
CA ALA A 302 6.47 24.34 -17.54
C ALA A 302 7.11 23.83 -16.24
N ALA A 303 7.29 22.51 -16.11
CA ALA A 303 7.88 21.89 -14.93
C ALA A 303 9.34 22.29 -14.74
N HIS A 304 10.09 22.41 -15.83
CA HIS A 304 11.47 22.92 -15.80
C HIS A 304 11.52 24.39 -15.40
N LYS A 305 10.67 25.24 -16.00
CA LYS A 305 10.57 26.67 -15.65
C LYS A 305 10.17 26.88 -14.18
N ALA A 306 9.35 25.99 -13.64
CA ALA A 306 8.93 25.98 -12.24
C ALA A 306 9.98 25.42 -11.28
N GLY A 307 11.12 24.94 -11.78
CA GLY A 307 12.19 24.33 -10.98
C GLY A 307 11.83 22.96 -10.39
N LEU A 308 10.74 22.33 -10.86
CA LEU A 308 10.30 21.01 -10.37
C LEU A 308 11.21 19.90 -10.88
N ILE A 309 11.66 20.01 -12.12
CA ILE A 309 12.56 19.07 -12.78
C ILE A 309 13.85 19.76 -13.22
N GLN A 310 14.90 18.96 -13.39
CA GLN A 310 16.18 19.36 -13.96
C GLN A 310 16.57 18.37 -15.07
N GLY A 311 17.38 18.85 -16.02
CA GLY A 311 18.02 18.00 -17.02
C GLY A 311 19.15 17.16 -16.41
N ARG A 312 19.54 16.11 -17.11
CA ARG A 312 20.80 15.39 -16.88
C ARG A 312 21.95 16.10 -17.60
N ASP A 313 23.14 15.49 -17.53
CA ASP A 313 24.34 15.97 -18.20
C ASP A 313 24.07 16.34 -19.67
N GLY A 314 24.67 17.45 -20.12
CA GLY A 314 24.42 17.99 -21.46
C GLY A 314 23.07 18.69 -21.61
N ASN A 315 22.37 19.00 -20.51
CA ASN A 315 21.05 19.64 -20.52
C ASN A 315 20.00 18.78 -21.27
N LEU A 316 20.02 17.48 -21.00
CA LEU A 316 19.12 16.51 -21.63
C LEU A 316 17.97 16.15 -20.68
N PHE A 317 16.73 16.21 -21.16
CA PHE A 317 15.57 15.76 -20.40
C PHE A 317 15.42 14.24 -20.39
N VAL A 318 15.83 13.57 -21.48
CA VAL A 318 15.71 12.12 -21.74
C VAL A 318 14.30 11.58 -21.45
N PRO A 319 13.29 11.97 -22.25
CA PRO A 319 11.87 11.76 -21.93
C PRO A 319 11.46 10.29 -21.81
N ALA A 320 12.05 9.41 -22.62
CA ALA A 320 11.74 7.98 -22.67
C ALA A 320 12.53 7.15 -21.65
N ASP A 321 13.57 7.71 -21.04
CA ASP A 321 14.37 7.02 -20.05
C ASP A 321 13.55 6.69 -18.80
N HIS A 322 13.81 5.51 -18.23
CA HIS A 322 13.17 5.08 -17.00
C HIS A 322 13.75 5.80 -15.79
N ALA A 323 12.87 6.18 -14.86
CA ALA A 323 13.27 6.87 -13.65
C ALA A 323 13.84 5.90 -12.61
N THR A 324 14.92 6.32 -11.98
CA THR A 324 15.48 5.66 -10.80
C THR A 324 14.72 6.03 -9.53
N ARG A 325 14.82 5.20 -8.49
CA ARG A 325 14.21 5.45 -7.17
C ARG A 325 14.73 6.76 -6.54
N ALA A 326 15.99 7.12 -6.76
CA ALA A 326 16.58 8.37 -6.31
C ALA A 326 15.99 9.61 -7.02
N GLU A 327 15.82 9.55 -8.35
CA GLU A 327 15.18 10.61 -9.12
C GLU A 327 13.73 10.82 -8.67
N ALA A 328 12.99 9.73 -8.48
CA ALA A 328 11.61 9.76 -8.00
C ALA A 328 11.48 10.44 -6.64
N VAL A 329 12.31 10.08 -5.67
CA VAL A 329 12.31 10.73 -4.35
C VAL A 329 12.60 12.22 -4.44
N THR A 330 13.62 12.59 -5.21
CA THR A 330 14.03 13.99 -5.35
C THR A 330 12.90 14.84 -5.95
N LEU A 331 12.23 14.30 -6.96
CA LEU A 331 11.10 14.97 -7.62
C LEU A 331 9.87 15.04 -6.71
N ILE A 332 9.56 14.01 -5.92
CA ILE A 332 8.46 14.07 -4.96
C ILE A 332 8.74 15.11 -3.86
N LEU A 333 9.99 15.25 -3.41
CA LEU A 333 10.35 16.30 -2.46
C LEU A 333 10.19 17.70 -3.04
N SER A 334 10.48 17.91 -4.33
CA SER A 334 10.28 19.22 -4.96
C SER A 334 8.81 19.61 -4.97
N VAL A 335 7.91 18.66 -5.26
CA VAL A 335 6.44 18.83 -5.13
C VAL A 335 6.02 19.30 -3.74
N MET A 336 6.56 18.68 -2.69
CA MET A 336 6.21 19.04 -1.30
C MET A 336 6.66 20.44 -0.90
N THR A 337 7.69 20.98 -1.56
CA THR A 337 8.23 22.32 -1.30
C THR A 337 7.77 23.38 -2.28
N TYR A 338 7.03 22.98 -3.32
CA TYR A 338 6.55 23.88 -4.36
C TYR A 338 5.59 24.92 -3.77
N LYS A 339 5.96 26.20 -3.90
CA LYS A 339 5.10 27.32 -3.52
C LYS A 339 4.35 27.78 -4.76
N LYS A 340 3.02 27.85 -4.65
CA LYS A 340 2.16 28.45 -5.68
C LYS A 340 2.32 29.96 -5.75
#